data_AF-A0AAU1QLR3-F1
#
_entry.id   AF-A0AAU1QLR3-F1
#
_cell.length_a   1.000
_cell.length_b   1.000
_cell.length_c   1.000
_cell.angle_alpha   90.00
_cell.angle_beta   90.00
_cell.angle_gamma   90.00
#
_symmetry.space_group_name_H-M   'P 1'
#
loop_
_entity.id
_entity.type
_entity.pdbx_description
1 polymer ?
#
loop_
_entity_poly.entity_id
_entity_poly.type
_entity_poly.pdbx_seq_one_letter_code
_entity_poly.pdbx_strand_id
1 'polypeptide(L)' 'MAEAMRPHPLTNGYTNLTDDQGPQWRRTVHGGEAKHRRLGAVKAAWAPENLLRFNKNITPESAAPVR' A
#
# COMPACT_ATOMS: atom_id res chain seq x y z
N MET A 1 10.68 5.98 12.49
CA MET A 1 12.00 6.31 11.93
C MET A 1 12.60 7.44 12.74
N ALA A 2 13.89 7.41 13.08
CA ALA A 2 14.54 8.56 13.74
C ALA A 2 14.58 9.76 12.78
N GLU A 3 14.36 10.98 13.28
CA GLU A 3 14.26 12.21 12.46
C GLU A 3 15.47 12.42 11.54
N ALA A 4 16.67 12.11 12.03
CA ALA A 4 17.91 12.20 11.27
C ALA A 4 17.92 11.34 9.99
N MET A 5 17.13 10.27 9.94
CA MET A 5 17.11 9.34 8.79
C MET A 5 16.04 9.68 7.76
N ARG A 6 15.20 10.70 7.96
CA ARG A 6 14.10 11.07 7.04
C ARG A 6 14.49 11.36 5.57
N PRO A 7 15.64 11.98 5.24
CA PRO A 7 15.92 12.39 3.86
C PRO A 7 16.55 11.29 2.98
N HIS A 8 16.99 10.18 3.58
CA HIS A 8 17.71 9.09 2.90
C HIS A 8 16.89 7.88 2.41
N PRO A 9 15.63 7.62 2.83
CA PRO A 9 14.91 6.43 2.39
C PRO A 9 14.60 6.49 0.90
N LEU A 10 14.64 5.33 0.26
CA LEU A 10 14.07 5.15 -1.06
C LEU A 10 12.54 5.25 -0.98
N THR A 11 11.89 5.35 -2.15
CA THR A 11 10.43 5.42 -2.26
C THR A 11 9.72 4.11 -1.87
N ASN A 12 10.48 3.01 -1.75
CA ASN A 12 10.01 1.68 -1.34
C ASN A 12 10.57 1.28 0.03
N GLY A 13 10.07 0.18 0.59
CA GLY A 13 10.57 -0.33 1.87
C GLY A 13 10.25 -1.80 2.09
N TYR A 14 10.98 -2.42 3.02
CA TYR A 14 10.71 -3.78 3.46
C TYR A 14 9.61 -3.77 4.52
N THR A 15 8.37 -4.06 4.11
CA THR A 15 7.17 -3.86 4.93
C THR A 15 7.16 -4.67 6.22
N ASN A 16 7.85 -5.81 6.30
CA ASN A 16 7.82 -6.67 7.48
C ASN A 16 8.66 -6.12 8.64
N LEU A 17 9.64 -5.25 8.37
CA LEU A 17 10.49 -4.62 9.39
C LEU A 17 10.24 -3.10 9.51
N THR A 18 9.11 -2.63 9.00
CA THR A 18 8.75 -1.20 9.03
C THR A 18 7.41 -1.02 9.71
N ASP A 19 7.29 -0.05 10.61
CA ASP A 19 6.00 0.38 11.17
C ASP A 19 5.18 1.12 10.11
N ASP A 20 3.86 1.05 10.20
CA ASP A 20 2.98 1.82 9.32
C ASP A 20 3.19 3.33 9.54
N GLN A 21 3.71 4.03 8.52
CA GLN A 21 3.95 5.48 8.56
C GLN A 21 2.75 6.29 8.01
N GLY A 22 1.58 5.66 7.85
CA GLY A 22 0.35 6.30 7.43
C GLY A 22 -0.01 6.10 5.95
N PRO A 23 -1.13 6.70 5.52
CA PRO A 23 -1.72 6.42 4.21
C PRO A 23 -0.78 6.68 3.03
N GLN A 24 -0.06 7.81 3.02
CA GLN A 24 0.84 8.15 1.92
C GLN A 24 1.95 7.10 1.76
N TRP A 25 2.56 6.68 2.87
CA TRP A 25 3.58 5.64 2.86
C TRP A 25 3.03 4.31 2.34
N ARG A 26 1.82 3.89 2.75
CA ARG A 26 1.17 2.67 2.24
C ARG A 26 0.99 2.69 0.72
N ARG A 27 0.79 3.87 0.12
CA ARG A 27 0.65 4.00 -1.34
C ARG A 27 1.96 3.83 -2.10
N THR A 28 3.11 4.03 -1.46
CA THR A 28 4.40 4.06 -2.15
C THR A 28 5.33 2.92 -1.75
N VAL A 29 5.20 2.36 -0.54
CA VAL A 29 6.16 1.40 0.05
C VAL A 29 6.44 0.19 -0.83
N HIS A 30 5.47 -0.25 -1.64
CA HIS A 30 5.66 -1.41 -2.51
C HIS A 30 6.41 -1.11 -3.82
N GLY A 31 6.72 0.16 -4.13
CA GLY A 31 7.35 0.59 -5.38
C GLY A 31 6.52 1.60 -6.17
N GLY A 32 5.80 2.49 -5.46
CA GLY A 32 5.06 3.60 -6.06
C GLY A 32 3.62 3.29 -6.49
N GLU A 33 2.99 4.30 -7.09
CA GLU A 33 1.55 4.33 -7.37
C GLU A 33 1.10 3.22 -8.32
N ALA A 34 1.85 2.95 -9.39
CA ALA A 34 1.50 1.91 -10.37
C ALA A 34 1.34 0.52 -9.72
N LYS A 35 2.22 0.20 -8.76
CA LYS A 35 2.14 -1.07 -8.04
C LYS A 35 1.03 -1.07 -7.00
N HIS A 36 0.81 0.06 -6.33
CA HIS A 36 -0.31 0.20 -5.41
C HIS A 36 -1.65 -0.04 -6.12
N ARG A 37 -1.87 0.53 -7.31
CA ARG A 37 -3.07 0.30 -8.12
C ARG A 37 -3.23 -1.17 -8.49
N ARG A 38 -2.16 -1.80 -8.99
CA ARG A 38 -2.16 -3.23 -9.31
C ARG A 38 -2.53 -4.09 -8.10
N LEU A 39 -1.99 -3.79 -6.92
CA LEU A 39 -2.32 -4.52 -5.68
C LEU A 39 -3.77 -4.27 -5.24
N GLY A 40 -4.28 -3.05 -5.43
CA GLY A 40 -5.68 -2.70 -5.22
C GLY A 40 -6.62 -3.50 -6.12
N ALA A 41 -6.27 -3.66 -7.40
CA ALA A 41 -7.02 -4.49 -8.34
C ALA A 41 -6.99 -5.99 -7.98
N VAL A 42 -5.83 -6.51 -7.56
CA VAL A 42 -5.73 -7.88 -7.03
C VAL A 42 -6.61 -8.04 -5.80
N LYS A 43 -6.57 -7.09 -4.86
CA LYS A 43 -7.40 -7.13 -3.66
C LYS A 43 -8.90 -7.05 -3.99
N ALA A 44 -9.29 -6.28 -5.00
CA ALA A 44 -10.67 -6.22 -5.48
C ALA A 44 -11.16 -7.57 -6.02
N ALA A 45 -10.30 -8.32 -6.73
CA ALA A 45 -10.64 -9.63 -7.28
C ALA A 45 -10.74 -10.73 -6.20
N TRP A 46 -9.92 -10.67 -5.16
CA TRP A 46 -9.74 -11.79 -4.22
C TRP A 46 -10.19 -11.52 -2.77
N ALA A 47 -10.36 -10.25 -2.38
CA ALA A 47 -10.83 -9.85 -1.04
C ALA A 47 -11.62 -8.52 -1.09
N PRO A 48 -12.72 -8.44 -1.87
CA PRO A 48 -13.45 -7.19 -2.12
C PRO A 48 -14.05 -6.54 -0.87
N GLU A 49 -14.44 -7.32 0.14
CA GLU A 49 -14.96 -6.80 1.42
C GLU A 49 -13.85 -6.33 2.36
N ASN A 50 -12.58 -6.51 1.98
CA ASN A 50 -11.42 -6.12 2.75
C ASN A 50 -11.43 -6.71 4.19
N LEU A 51 -11.89 -7.96 4.36
CA LEU A 51 -11.89 -8.64 5.66
C LEU A 51 -10.47 -8.82 6.21
N LEU A 52 -9.52 -9.12 5.33
CA LEU A 52 -8.09 -9.27 5.63
C LEU A 52 -7.37 -7.91 5.71
N ARG A 53 -7.80 -7.04 6.62
CA ARG A 53 -7.34 -5.64 6.76
C ARG A 53 -6.35 -5.37 7.89
N PHE A 54 -6.13 -6.32 8.79
CA PHE A 54 -5.18 -6.17 9.90
C PHE A 54 -3.73 -6.45 9.43
N ASN A 55 -3.24 -5.58 8.56
CA ASN A 55 -1.89 -5.56 8.00
C ASN A 55 -1.58 -4.14 7.51
N LYS A 56 -0.45 -3.93 6.82
CA LYS A 56 -0.15 -2.67 6.10
C LYS A 56 -1.06 -2.55 4.89
N ASN A 57 -2.32 -2.23 5.18
CA ASN A 57 -3.44 -2.56 4.31
C ASN A 57 -3.46 -1.76 3.01
N ILE A 58 -3.74 -2.48 1.94
CA ILE A 58 -4.16 -1.92 0.66
C ILE A 58 -5.67 -2.13 0.55
N THR A 59 -6.41 -1.08 0.26
CA THR A 59 -7.85 -1.17 0.02
C THR A 59 -8.09 -1.74 -1.38
N PRO A 60 -9.14 -2.57 -1.57
CA PRO A 60 -9.56 -2.95 -2.91
C PRO A 60 -9.91 -1.68 -3.68
N GLU A 61 -9.43 -1.54 -4.91
CA GLU A 61 -9.91 -0.49 -5.78
C GLU A 61 -11.35 -0.82 -6.16
N SER A 62 -12.28 0.12 -5.99
CA SER A 62 -13.60 -0.02 -6.60
C SER A 62 -13.38 -0.22 -8.08
N ALA A 63 -13.87 -1.34 -8.63
CA ALA A 63 -13.90 -1.50 -10.08
C ALA A 63 -14.56 -0.26 -10.66
N ALA A 64 -13.83 0.51 -11.48
CA ALA A 64 -14.48 1.50 -12.31
C ALA A 64 -15.58 0.76 -13.10
N PRO A 65 -16.81 1.29 -13.20
CA PRO A 65 -17.85 0.62 -13.97
C PRO A 65 -17.31 0.37 -15.37
N VAL A 66 -17.35 -0.89 -15.80
CA VAL A 66 -17.04 -1.26 -17.18
C VAL A 66 -18.06 -0.51 -18.04
N ARG A 67 -17.58 0.45 -18.85
CA ARG A 67 -18.37 1.09 -19.89
C ARG A 67 -18.43 0.20 -21.12
#